data_AF-A0A0L6JH66-F1
#
_entry.id   AF-A0A0L6JH66-F1
#
_cell.length_a   1.000
_cell.length_b   1.000
_cell.length_c   1.000
_cell.angle_alpha   90.00
_cell.angle_beta   90.00
_cell.angle_gamma   90.00
#
_symmetry.space_group_name_H-M   'P 1'
#
loop_
_entity.id
_entity.type
_entity.pdbx_description
1 polymer ?
#
loop_
_entity_poly.entity_id
_entity_poly.type
_entity_poly.pdbx_seq_one_letter_code
_entity_poly.pdbx_strand_id
1 'polypeptide(L)' 'MKSLIKSFLKEEEGLGTVEIVIIIAVLVGLAIIFRGAIFSFLDQLLKKLFEGSDKAVEKPTGTPSYNISSSANPN' A
#
# COMPACT_ATOMS: atom_id res chain seq x y z
N MET A 1 25.23 -2.61 -34.43
CA MET A 1 24.49 -2.55 -33.14
C MET A 1 25.29 -3.08 -31.94
N LYS A 2 25.89 -4.29 -31.98
CA LYS A 2 26.57 -4.89 -30.80
C LYS A 2 27.80 -4.11 -30.29
N SER A 3 28.56 -3.41 -31.15
CA SER A 3 29.76 -2.67 -30.70
C SER A 3 29.43 -1.39 -29.94
N LEU A 4 28.27 -0.77 -30.22
CA LEU A 4 27.80 0.41 -29.49
C LEU A 4 27.51 0.05 -28.04
N ILE A 5 26.73 -1.02 -27.82
CA ILE A 5 26.41 -1.53 -26.48
C ILE A 5 27.68 -1.86 -25.70
N LYS A 6 28.65 -2.54 -26.33
CA LYS A 6 29.95 -2.85 -25.70
C LYS A 6 30.78 -1.62 -25.35
N SER A 7 30.67 -0.54 -26.13
CA SER A 7 31.41 0.69 -25.88
C SER A 7 30.74 1.57 -24.82
N PHE A 8 29.41 1.52 -24.71
CA PHE A 8 28.67 2.15 -23.59
C PHE A 8 28.90 1.43 -22.26
N LEU A 9 29.10 0.12 -22.28
CA LEU A 9 29.48 -0.68 -21.10
C LEU A 9 30.97 -0.56 -20.72
N LYS A 10 31.78 0.12 -21.54
CA LYS A 10 33.20 0.32 -21.28
C LYS A 10 33.37 1.68 -20.62
N GLU A 11 33.84 1.67 -19.38
CA GLU A 11 33.89 2.86 -18.53
C GLU A 11 34.86 3.92 -19.08
N GLU A 12 34.31 5.07 -19.47
CA GLU A 12 35.04 6.32 -19.68
C GLU A 12 34.84 7.17 -18.40
N GLU A 13 35.92 7.67 -17.80
CA GLU A 13 35.90 8.44 -16.54
C GLU A 13 35.09 9.74 -16.73
N GLY A 14 33.82 9.73 -16.33
CA GLY A 14 32.90 10.88 -16.40
C GLY A 14 31.49 10.57 -16.92
N LEU A 15 31.29 9.45 -17.63
CA LEU A 15 29.97 9.06 -18.17
C LEU A 15 29.09 8.30 -17.16
N GLY A 16 29.65 7.74 -16.07
CA GLY A 16 28.94 6.83 -15.16
C GLY A 16 27.67 7.43 -14.52
N THR A 17 27.62 8.74 -14.30
CA THR A 17 26.39 9.40 -13.81
C THR A 17 25.31 9.47 -14.87
N VAL A 18 25.66 9.62 -16.14
CA VAL A 18 24.68 9.67 -17.24
C VAL A 18 24.04 8.29 -17.44
N GLU A 19 24.83 7.22 -17.34
CA GLU A 19 24.34 5.85 -17.43
C GLU A 19 23.26 5.56 -16.37
N ILE A 20 23.54 5.90 -15.09
CA ILE A 20 22.57 5.65 -14.01
C ILE A 20 21.29 6.48 -14.19
N VAL A 21 21.41 7.73 -14.66
CA VAL A 21 20.24 8.60 -14.91
C VAL A 21 19.37 8.04 -16.04
N ILE A 22 19.97 7.52 -17.11
CA ILE A 22 19.22 6.90 -18.21
C ILE A 22 18.52 5.62 -17.73
N ILE A 23 19.20 4.78 -16.95
CA ILE A 23 18.59 3.59 -16.35
C ILE A 23 17.41 4.00 -15.46
N ILE A 24 17.59 4.98 -14.56
CA ILE A 24 16.53 5.48 -13.68
C ILE A 24 15.37 6.06 -14.51
N ALA A 25 15.63 6.80 -15.58
CA ALA A 25 14.58 7.36 -16.43
C ALA A 25 13.72 6.26 -17.07
N VAL A 26 14.35 5.18 -17.56
CA VAL A 26 13.63 4.01 -18.08
C VAL A 26 12.86 3.31 -16.96
N LEU A 27 13.47 3.09 -15.80
CA LEU A 27 12.83 2.47 -14.64
C LEU A 27 11.61 3.27 -14.17
N VAL A 28 11.70 4.60 -14.12
CA VAL A 28 10.58 5.49 -13.78
C VAL A 28 9.49 5.40 -14.86
N GLY A 29 9.84 5.39 -16.14
CA GLY A 29 8.89 5.20 -17.23
C GLY A 29 8.13 3.88 -17.13
N LEU A 30 8.84 2.78 -16.86
CA LEU A 30 8.23 1.46 -16.62
C LEU A 30 7.37 1.46 -15.36
N ALA A 31 7.83 2.08 -14.28
CA ALA A 31 7.09 2.19 -13.03
C ALA A 31 5.77 2.94 -13.20
N ILE A 32 5.73 4.00 -14.03
CA ILE A 32 4.50 4.75 -14.34
C ILE A 32 3.46 3.86 -15.02
N ILE A 33 3.87 3.02 -15.97
CA ILE A 33 2.97 2.10 -16.68
C ILE A 33 2.34 1.10 -15.70
N PHE A 34 3.15 0.53 -14.79
CA PHE A 34 2.66 -0.48 -13.85
C PHE A 34 2.03 0.09 -12.58
N ARG A 35 2.16 1.39 -12.34
CA ARG A 35 1.67 2.09 -11.13
C ARG A 35 0.22 1.73 -10.81
N GLY A 36 -0.68 1.89 -11.79
CA GLY A 36 -2.12 1.68 -11.57
C GLY A 36 -2.49 0.23 -11.21
N ALA A 37 -1.87 -0.74 -11.87
CA ALA A 37 -2.11 -2.16 -11.61
C ALA A 37 -1.65 -2.56 -10.20
N ILE A 38 -0.48 -2.07 -9.77
CA ILE A 38 0.07 -2.34 -8.45
C ILE A 38 -0.82 -1.76 -7.35
N PHE A 39 -1.26 -0.50 -7.47
CA PHE A 39 -2.14 0.12 -6.47
C PHE A 39 -3.49 -0.59 -6.36
N SER A 40 -4.13 -0.93 -7.49
CA SER A 40 -5.40 -1.67 -7.48
C SER A 40 -5.26 -3.05 -6.81
N PHE A 41 -4.15 -3.75 -7.07
CA PHE A 41 -3.85 -5.02 -6.42
C PHE A 41 -3.66 -4.86 -4.90
N LEU A 42 -2.89 -3.85 -4.48
CA LEU A 42 -2.67 -3.54 -3.07
C LEU A 42 -3.98 -3.17 -2.36
N ASP A 43 -4.82 -2.33 -2.96
CA ASP A 43 -6.10 -1.93 -2.38
C ASP A 43 -7.03 -3.13 -2.18
N GLN A 44 -7.11 -4.03 -3.16
CA GLN A 44 -7.90 -5.26 -3.06
C GLN A 44 -7.37 -6.19 -1.98
N LEU A 45 -6.05 -6.32 -1.87
CA LEU A 45 -5.41 -7.13 -0.83
C LEU A 45 -5.71 -6.56 0.56
N LEU A 46 -5.49 -5.25 0.77
CA LEU A 46 -5.75 -4.60 2.05
C LEU A 46 -7.23 -4.71 2.45
N LYS A 47 -8.16 -4.46 1.52
CA LYS A 47 -9.59 -4.65 1.78
C LYS A 47 -9.90 -6.06 2.25
N LYS A 48 -9.40 -7.10 1.57
CA LYS A 48 -9.63 -8.49 1.97
C LYS A 48 -9.07 -8.82 3.37
N LEU A 49 -7.93 -8.23 3.75
CA LEU A 49 -7.34 -8.45 5.08
C LEU A 49 -8.15 -7.77 6.19
N PHE A 50 -8.60 -6.53 5.98
CA PHE A 50 -9.35 -5.77 6.98
C PHE A 50 -10.83 -6.17 7.07
N GLU A 51 -11.45 -6.55 5.95
CA GLU A 51 -12.85 -7.01 5.90
C GLU A 51 -13.04 -8.35 6.65
N GLY A 52 -11.99 -9.16 6.74
CA GLY A 52 -11.95 -10.34 7.62
C GLY A 52 -11.77 -10.02 9.12
N SER A 53 -11.34 -8.80 9.46
CA SER A 53 -11.07 -8.38 10.84
C SER A 53 -12.21 -7.56 11.46
N ASP A 54 -12.98 -6.82 10.66
CA ASP A 54 -14.12 -6.01 11.14
C ASP A 54 -15.33 -6.85 11.59
N LYS A 55 -15.44 -8.12 11.20
CA LYS A 55 -16.48 -9.03 11.71
C LYS A 55 -16.31 -9.38 13.19
N ALA A 56 -15.19 -8.99 13.82
CA ALA A 56 -14.95 -9.16 15.25
C ALA A 56 -15.02 -7.85 16.05
N VAL A 57 -15.26 -6.70 15.39
CA VAL A 57 -15.33 -5.37 16.05
C VAL A 57 -16.67 -4.69 15.75
N GLU A 58 -17.78 -5.41 15.92
CA GLU A 58 -19.03 -4.70 16.28
C GLU A 58 -18.85 -4.20 17.71
N LYS A 59 -18.54 -2.91 17.86
CA LYS A 59 -18.59 -2.22 19.15
C LYS A 59 -19.98 -2.49 19.76
N PRO A 60 -20.07 -2.98 21.02
CA PRO A 60 -21.36 -3.19 21.65
C PRO A 60 -22.09 -1.83 21.71
N THR A 61 -23.07 -1.66 20.83
CA THR A 61 -23.84 -0.41 20.69
C THR A 61 -25.06 -0.41 21.62
N GLY A 62 -25.16 -1.39 22.52
CA GLY A 62 -26.06 -1.30 23.65
C GLY A 62 -25.49 -0.35 24.69
N THR A 63 -26.09 0.84 24.85
CA THR A 63 -26.03 1.52 26.15
C THR A 63 -26.62 0.55 27.17
N PRO A 64 -25.87 0.13 28.21
CA PRO A 64 -26.42 -0.75 29.22
C PRO A 64 -27.57 -0.02 29.93
N SER A 65 -28.80 -0.49 29.70
CA SER A 65 -29.97 -0.01 30.42
C SER A 65 -29.90 -0.56 31.85
N TYR A 66 -29.49 0.28 32.79
CA TYR A 66 -29.59 -0.05 34.21
C TYR A 66 -31.05 0.02 34.63
N ASN A 67 -31.65 -1.15 34.89
CA ASN A 67 -32.98 -1.27 35.46
C ASN A 67 -32.92 -1.01 36.97
N ILE A 68 -33.00 0.26 37.37
CA ILE A 68 -33.24 0.59 38.78
C ILE A 68 -34.73 0.35 39.07
N SER A 69 -35.09 -0.89 39.37
CA SER A 69 -36.36 -1.17 40.05
C SER A 69 -36.24 -0.63 41.47
N SER A 70 -36.67 0.63 41.63
CA SER A 70 -36.91 1.23 42.94
C SER A 70 -38.02 0.45 43.63
N SER A 71 -37.61 -0.57 44.39
CA SER A 71 -38.42 -1.19 45.43
C SER A 71 -38.57 -0.18 46.57
N ALA A 72 -39.40 0.84 46.35
CA ALA A 72 -39.90 1.66 47.44
C ALA A 72 -40.78 0.74 48.29
N ASN A 73 -40.26 0.30 49.44
CA ASN A 73 -41.03 -0.39 50.47
C ASN A 73 -42.05 0.60 51.04
N PRO A 74 -43.37 0.46 50.80
CA PRO A 74 -44.33 1.13 51.63
C PRO A 74 -44.50 0.29 52.90
N ASN A 75 -44.28 0.93 54.05
CA ASN A 75 -44.48 0.45 55.43
C ASN A 75 -43.20 0.01 56.16
#